data_AF-A0A2W4IAG8-F1
#
_entry.id   AF-A0A2W4IAG8-F1
#
_cell.length_a   1.000
_cell.length_b   1.000
_cell.length_c   1.000
_cell.angle_alpha   90.00
_cell.angle_beta   90.00
_cell.angle_gamma   90.00
#
_symmetry.space_group_name_H-M   'P 1'
#
loop_
_entity.id
_entity.type
_entity.pdbx_description
1 polymer ?
#
loop_
_entity_poly.entity_id
_entity_poly.type
_entity_poly.pdbx_seq_one_letter_code
_entity_poly.pdbx_strand_id
1 'polypeptide(L)'
;MQELTMMKNLKNKFVVIKKFLFVSLAVVTIGLGWKLPVLGYIVPVVMLTAVVLSLYNGRYHCGNICPRGMFLSVFFIKKSKNALIPVFFKKMSFRLMVMGVLMGFLVFRIAQNPTSIDYVGRVFWLMCAVTTGIGIILGFIYKPRTWCSFCPVGTMQKIIGRHSTNIQIDKNLCLNCKVCEKKCPINIDILSTVKETEVTGSDCLKCSLCISQCPKKALSWGS
;
A
#
# COMPACT_ATOMS: atom_id res chain seq x y z
N MET A 1 -25.09 8.59 -24.47
CA MET A 1 -25.29 8.21 -23.05
C MET A 1 -24.99 6.72 -22.79
N GLN A 2 -25.38 5.79 -23.67
CA GLN A 2 -25.09 4.35 -23.58
C GLN A 2 -23.58 3.98 -23.55
N GLU A 3 -22.74 4.63 -24.36
CA GLU A 3 -21.29 4.34 -24.38
C GLU A 3 -20.58 4.68 -23.05
N LEU A 4 -20.97 5.78 -22.39
CA LEU A 4 -20.40 6.18 -21.10
C LEU A 4 -20.73 5.17 -19.99
N THR A 5 -21.92 4.58 -20.03
CA THR A 5 -22.33 3.48 -19.14
C THR A 5 -21.60 2.17 -19.44
N MET A 6 -21.38 1.85 -20.72
CA MET A 6 -20.64 0.66 -21.13
C MET A 6 -19.16 0.73 -20.69
N MET A 7 -18.50 1.88 -20.91
CA MET A 7 -17.12 2.11 -20.46
C MET A 7 -16.98 2.08 -18.92
N LYS A 8 -17.95 2.63 -18.18
CA LYS A 8 -17.98 2.54 -16.70
C LYS A 8 -18.13 1.09 -16.23
N ASN A 9 -18.98 0.29 -16.88
CA ASN A 9 -19.17 -1.12 -16.54
C ASN A 9 -17.94 -1.97 -16.85
N LEU A 10 -17.26 -1.74 -17.97
CA LEU A 10 -15.99 -2.39 -18.31
C LEU A 10 -14.89 -2.04 -17.29
N LYS A 11 -14.75 -0.76 -16.94
CA LYS A 11 -13.77 -0.31 -15.94
C LYS A 11 -14.06 -0.90 -14.56
N ASN A 12 -15.32 -0.98 -14.15
CA ASN A 12 -15.71 -1.61 -12.89
C ASN A 12 -15.43 -3.12 -12.89
N LYS A 13 -15.76 -3.84 -13.97
CA LYS A 13 -15.43 -5.27 -14.10
C LYS A 13 -13.92 -5.50 -13.99
N PHE A 14 -13.11 -4.67 -14.67
CA PHE A 14 -11.65 -4.78 -14.61
C PHE A 14 -11.10 -4.56 -13.19
N VAL A 15 -11.62 -3.58 -12.45
CA VAL A 15 -11.22 -3.36 -11.05
C VAL A 15 -11.60 -4.53 -10.14
N VAL A 16 -12.77 -5.14 -10.34
CA VAL A 16 -13.21 -6.30 -9.56
C VAL A 16 -12.36 -7.53 -9.86
N ILE A 17 -12.11 -7.84 -11.13
CA ILE A 17 -11.25 -8.95 -11.57
C ILE A 17 -9.83 -8.76 -11.02
N LYS A 18 -9.27 -7.55 -11.15
CA LYS A 18 -7.96 -7.21 -10.61
C LYS A 18 -7.88 -7.46 -9.10
N LYS A 19 -8.87 -6.98 -8.34
CA LYS A 19 -8.94 -7.22 -6.89
C LYS A 19 -8.99 -8.71 -6.57
N PHE A 20 -9.83 -9.46 -7.27
CA PHE A 20 -9.96 -10.90 -7.06
C PHE A 20 -8.64 -11.63 -7.33
N LEU A 21 -7.96 -11.34 -8.45
CA LEU A 21 -6.69 -11.93 -8.85
C LEU A 21 -5.56 -11.67 -7.83
N PHE A 22 -5.40 -10.42 -7.38
CA PHE A 22 -4.33 -10.08 -6.44
C PHE A 22 -4.61 -10.56 -5.02
N VAL A 23 -5.89 -10.65 -4.63
CA VAL A 23 -6.28 -11.24 -3.36
C VAL A 23 -6.07 -12.76 -3.38
N SER A 24 -6.47 -13.44 -4.46
CA SER A 24 -6.24 -14.88 -4.60
C SER A 24 -4.75 -15.19 -4.61
N LEU A 25 -3.93 -14.38 -5.30
CA LEU A 25 -2.47 -14.48 -5.25
C LEU A 25 -1.94 -14.41 -3.81
N ALA A 26 -2.37 -13.41 -3.02
CA ALA A 26 -1.96 -13.29 -1.62
C ALA A 26 -2.36 -14.52 -0.78
N VAL A 27 -3.60 -15.00 -0.95
CA VAL A 27 -4.13 -16.15 -0.22
C VAL A 27 -3.40 -17.44 -0.60
N VAL A 28 -3.14 -17.66 -1.88
CA VAL A 28 -2.41 -18.83 -2.40
C VAL A 28 -0.97 -18.82 -1.91
N THR A 29 -0.26 -17.68 -2.01
CA THR A 29 1.12 -17.58 -1.52
C THR A 29 1.19 -17.83 -0.02
N ILE A 30 0.28 -17.27 0.78
CA ILE A 30 0.30 -17.46 2.24
C ILE A 30 -0.14 -18.88 2.63
N GLY A 31 -1.19 -19.42 2.00
CA GLY A 31 -1.76 -20.73 2.34
C GLY A 31 -0.95 -21.93 1.85
N LEU A 32 -0.44 -21.89 0.62
CA LEU A 32 0.30 -23.02 0.02
C LEU A 32 1.81 -22.91 0.16
N GLY A 33 2.36 -21.74 0.51
CA GLY A 33 3.80 -21.54 0.58
C GLY A 33 4.51 -22.32 1.70
N TRP A 34 3.78 -22.87 2.69
CA TRP A 34 4.36 -23.83 3.65
C TRP A 34 4.72 -25.16 2.99
N LYS A 35 3.91 -25.62 2.03
CA LYS A 35 4.15 -26.88 1.29
C LYS A 35 5.03 -26.68 0.05
N LEU A 36 4.88 -25.55 -0.64
CA LEU A 36 5.59 -25.22 -1.88
C LEU A 36 6.48 -23.98 -1.67
N PRO A 37 7.71 -24.13 -1.16
CA PRO A 37 8.59 -23.00 -0.85
C PRO A 37 8.95 -22.15 -2.08
N VAL A 38 8.87 -22.72 -3.29
CA VAL A 38 9.05 -22.02 -4.56
C VAL A 38 8.05 -20.86 -4.73
N LEU A 39 6.84 -20.95 -4.18
CA LEU A 39 5.87 -19.85 -4.19
C LEU A 39 6.35 -18.63 -3.41
N GLY A 40 7.31 -18.79 -2.49
CA GLY A 40 7.94 -17.70 -1.76
C GLY A 40 8.65 -16.69 -2.66
N TYR A 41 9.14 -17.10 -3.84
CA TYR A 41 9.80 -16.23 -4.81
C TYR A 41 8.86 -15.21 -5.47
N ILE A 42 7.54 -15.40 -5.37
CA ILE A 42 6.58 -14.38 -5.80
C ILE A 42 6.79 -13.07 -5.01
N VAL A 43 7.19 -13.18 -3.73
CA VAL A 43 7.39 -12.03 -2.84
C VAL A 43 8.50 -11.10 -3.36
N PRO A 44 9.75 -11.55 -3.58
CA PRO A 44 10.80 -10.69 -4.12
C PRO A 44 10.46 -10.15 -5.52
N VAL A 45 9.77 -10.91 -6.38
CA VAL A 45 9.30 -10.42 -7.69
C VAL A 45 8.34 -9.22 -7.53
N VAL A 46 7.36 -9.33 -6.62
CA VAL A 46 6.43 -8.23 -6.31
C VAL A 46 7.14 -7.05 -5.64
N MET A 47 8.19 -7.30 -4.85
CA MET A 47 8.99 -6.22 -4.24
C MET A 47 9.83 -5.48 -5.29
N LEU A 48 10.48 -6.21 -6.21
CA LEU A 48 11.28 -5.63 -7.29
C LEU A 48 10.41 -4.77 -8.21
N THR A 49 9.27 -5.29 -8.64
CA THR A 49 8.31 -4.53 -9.46
C THR A 49 7.81 -3.27 -8.73
N ALA A 50 7.61 -3.33 -7.41
CA ALA A 50 7.25 -2.15 -6.62
C ALA A 50 8.36 -1.09 -6.63
N VAL A 51 9.62 -1.49 -6.48
CA VAL A 51 10.77 -0.58 -6.48
C VAL A 51 10.97 0.04 -7.86
N VAL A 52 10.94 -0.76 -8.93
CA VAL A 52 11.08 -0.27 -10.31
C VAL A 52 9.96 0.72 -10.66
N LEU A 53 8.71 0.37 -10.37
CA LEU A 53 7.57 1.26 -10.65
C LEU A 53 7.60 2.54 -9.81
N SER A 54 8.31 2.51 -8.66
CA SER A 54 8.46 3.67 -7.79
C SER A 54 9.37 4.75 -8.36
N LEU A 55 10.27 4.40 -9.29
CA LEU A 55 11.12 5.39 -9.96
C LEU A 55 10.28 6.38 -10.78
N TYR A 56 9.17 5.90 -11.36
CA TYR A 56 8.28 6.72 -12.18
C TYR A 56 7.11 7.26 -11.35
N ASN A 57 6.38 6.38 -10.65
CA ASN A 57 5.07 6.68 -10.07
C ASN A 57 5.03 6.59 -8.54
N GLY A 58 6.18 6.69 -7.88
CA GLY A 58 6.29 6.65 -6.43
C GLY A 58 5.56 5.46 -5.81
N ARG A 59 4.71 5.70 -4.81
CA ARG A 59 3.99 4.63 -4.08
C ARG A 59 2.75 4.07 -4.80
N TYR A 60 2.60 4.26 -6.12
CA TYR A 60 1.45 3.77 -6.89
C TYR A 60 1.23 2.25 -6.76
N HIS A 61 2.32 1.46 -6.73
CA HIS A 61 2.23 0.00 -6.58
C HIS A 61 1.51 -0.39 -5.28
N CYS A 62 1.84 0.25 -4.15
CA CYS A 62 1.18 -0.01 -2.87
C CYS A 62 -0.33 0.29 -2.92
N GLY A 63 -0.75 1.35 -3.62
CA GLY A 63 -2.17 1.69 -3.78
C GLY A 63 -2.94 0.68 -4.61
N ASN A 64 -2.38 0.31 -5.77
CA ASN A 64 -3.15 -0.23 -6.88
C ASN A 64 -2.80 -1.65 -7.30
N ILE A 65 -1.66 -2.22 -6.90
CA ILE A 65 -1.17 -3.53 -7.40
C ILE A 65 -0.82 -4.48 -6.25
N CYS A 66 -0.33 -3.96 -5.12
CA CYS A 66 0.17 -4.78 -4.01
C CYS A 66 -0.88 -5.82 -3.54
N PRO A 67 -0.60 -7.13 -3.71
CA PRO A 67 -1.55 -8.20 -3.40
C PRO A 67 -1.91 -8.24 -1.92
N ARG A 68 -0.89 -8.06 -1.06
CA ARG A 68 -1.06 -7.97 0.38
C ARG A 68 -1.91 -6.76 0.81
N GLY A 69 -1.71 -5.60 0.19
CA GLY A 69 -2.48 -4.40 0.51
C GLY A 69 -3.96 -4.54 0.12
N MET A 70 -4.22 -5.18 -1.02
CA MET A 70 -5.59 -5.52 -1.43
C MET A 70 -6.23 -6.54 -0.50
N PHE A 71 -5.50 -7.59 -0.13
CA PHE A 71 -5.97 -8.60 0.83
C PHE A 71 -6.47 -7.96 2.13
N LEU A 72 -5.64 -7.13 2.78
CA LEU A 72 -6.03 -6.46 4.02
C LEU A 72 -7.25 -5.53 3.82
N SER A 73 -7.30 -4.83 2.69
CA SER A 73 -8.40 -3.89 2.40
C SER A 73 -9.72 -4.59 2.08
N VAL A 74 -9.70 -5.78 1.48
CA VAL A 74 -10.94 -6.49 1.14
C VAL A 74 -11.49 -7.21 2.36
N PHE A 75 -10.65 -7.90 3.13
CA PHE A 75 -11.09 -8.68 4.28
C PHE A 75 -11.40 -7.83 5.52
N PHE A 76 -10.62 -6.78 5.79
CA PHE A 76 -10.72 -6.04 7.06
C PHE A 76 -11.46 -4.71 6.97
N ILE A 77 -11.95 -4.29 5.80
CA ILE A 77 -12.66 -2.99 5.69
C ILE A 77 -13.99 -2.94 6.45
N LYS A 78 -14.70 -4.08 6.59
CA LYS A 78 -15.95 -4.16 7.35
C LYS A 78 -15.73 -4.39 8.84
N LYS A 79 -14.63 -5.06 9.23
CA LYS A 79 -14.37 -5.51 10.61
C LYS A 79 -13.41 -4.58 11.39
N SER A 80 -12.71 -3.70 10.70
CA SER A 80 -11.79 -2.73 11.30
C SER A 80 -12.51 -1.67 12.12
N LYS A 81 -11.99 -1.35 13.31
CA LYS A 81 -12.44 -0.22 14.13
C LYS A 81 -12.19 1.14 13.46
N ASN A 82 -11.51 1.18 12.31
CA ASN A 82 -11.22 2.39 11.54
C ASN A 82 -10.50 3.49 12.35
N ALA A 83 -9.80 3.13 13.42
CA ALA A 83 -9.07 4.08 14.26
C ALA A 83 -7.93 4.74 13.50
N LEU A 84 -7.59 5.96 13.92
CA LEU A 84 -6.50 6.73 13.34
C LEU A 84 -5.14 6.07 13.65
N ILE A 85 -4.24 6.13 12.68
CA ILE A 85 -2.89 5.56 12.83
C ILE A 85 -2.10 6.50 13.75
N PRO A 86 -1.53 6.00 14.86
CA PRO A 86 -0.76 6.83 15.77
C PRO A 86 0.45 7.44 15.06
N VAL A 87 0.77 8.68 15.41
CA VAL A 87 1.82 9.48 14.75
C VAL A 87 3.18 8.77 14.80
N PHE A 88 3.43 7.97 15.84
CA PHE A 88 4.61 7.14 15.99
C PHE A 88 4.91 6.26 14.77
N PHE A 89 3.90 5.59 14.19
CA PHE A 89 4.05 4.72 13.02
C PHE A 89 4.36 5.48 11.72
N LYS A 90 4.25 6.80 11.72
CA LYS A 90 4.58 7.66 10.57
C LYS A 90 5.96 8.30 10.68
N LYS A 91 6.60 8.28 11.86
CA LYS A 91 7.94 8.86 12.07
C LYS A 91 8.98 8.16 11.20
N MET A 92 9.87 8.93 10.57
CA MET A 92 10.91 8.37 9.69
C MET A 92 11.87 7.45 10.45
N SER A 93 12.23 7.80 11.69
CA SER A 93 13.08 6.98 12.56
C SER A 93 12.51 5.58 12.78
N PHE A 94 11.23 5.48 13.16
CA PHE A 94 10.54 4.20 13.36
C PHE A 94 10.51 3.38 12.07
N ARG A 95 10.27 4.01 10.92
CA ARG A 95 10.25 3.33 9.61
C ARG A 95 11.62 2.77 9.23
N LEU A 96 12.69 3.56 9.41
CA LEU A 96 14.06 3.13 9.15
C LEU A 96 14.48 2.01 10.10
N MET A 97 14.09 2.08 11.37
CA MET A 97 14.32 1.02 12.33
C MET A 97 13.65 -0.29 11.88
N VAL A 98 12.36 -0.28 11.55
CA VAL A 98 11.65 -1.48 11.07
C VAL A 98 12.24 -2.01 9.76
N MET A 99 12.61 -1.10 8.84
CA MET A 99 13.26 -1.48 7.58
C MET A 99 14.60 -2.17 7.84
N GLY A 100 15.46 -1.59 8.67
CA GLY A 100 16.77 -2.14 9.02
C GLY A 100 16.67 -3.48 9.73
N VAL A 101 15.74 -3.62 10.68
CA VAL A 101 15.52 -4.88 11.40
C VAL A 101 15.00 -5.98 10.47
N LEU A 102 13.96 -5.71 9.67
CA LEU A 102 13.36 -6.73 8.80
C LEU A 102 14.27 -7.11 7.63
N MET A 103 14.93 -6.14 6.99
CA MET A 103 15.86 -6.42 5.89
C MET A 103 17.15 -7.03 6.41
N GLY A 104 17.66 -6.57 7.56
CA GLY A 104 18.82 -7.18 8.22
C GLY A 104 18.56 -8.63 8.61
N PHE A 105 17.40 -8.92 9.21
CA PHE A 105 17.01 -10.30 9.54
C PHE A 105 16.83 -11.16 8.29
N LEU A 106 16.24 -10.62 7.22
CA LEU A 106 16.12 -11.31 5.93
C LEU A 106 17.50 -11.69 5.36
N VAL A 107 18.42 -10.73 5.29
CA VAL A 107 19.78 -10.94 4.78
C VAL A 107 20.53 -11.95 5.66
N PHE A 108 20.44 -11.82 6.98
CA PHE A 108 21.04 -12.76 7.93
C PHE A 108 20.53 -14.19 7.71
N ARG A 109 19.21 -14.38 7.55
CA ARG A 109 18.63 -15.70 7.31
C ARG A 109 19.06 -16.30 6.00
N ILE A 110 19.16 -15.52 4.93
CA ILE A 110 19.64 -15.97 3.62
C ILE A 110 21.13 -16.35 3.67
N ALA A 111 21.95 -15.57 4.38
CA ALA A 111 23.39 -15.80 4.50
C ALA A 111 23.74 -17.13 5.17
N GLN A 112 22.85 -17.68 6.00
CA GLN A 112 23.09 -18.98 6.64
C GLN A 112 23.10 -20.16 5.67
N ASN A 113 22.30 -20.12 4.59
CA ASN A 113 22.23 -21.20 3.59
C ASN A 113 21.86 -20.64 2.20
N PRO A 114 22.81 -20.03 1.48
CA PRO A 114 22.53 -19.36 0.21
C PRO A 114 22.33 -20.32 -0.98
N THR A 115 22.82 -21.56 -0.89
CA THR A 115 22.85 -22.50 -2.01
C THR A 115 21.54 -23.27 -2.22
N SER A 116 20.71 -23.40 -1.18
CA SER A 116 19.44 -24.13 -1.25
C SER A 116 18.29 -23.21 -1.65
N ILE A 117 17.73 -23.43 -2.84
CA ILE A 117 16.60 -22.69 -3.42
C ILE A 117 15.35 -22.78 -2.53
N ASP A 118 15.04 -23.98 -2.01
CA ASP A 118 13.87 -24.19 -1.16
C ASP A 118 13.95 -23.43 0.18
N TYR A 119 15.15 -23.32 0.73
CA TYR A 119 15.36 -22.58 1.98
C TYR A 119 15.14 -21.09 1.78
N VAL A 120 15.72 -20.50 0.72
CA VAL A 120 15.56 -19.08 0.38
C VAL A 120 14.08 -18.76 0.13
N GLY A 121 13.39 -19.60 -0.66
CA GLY A 121 11.94 -19.47 -0.87
C GLY A 121 11.14 -19.50 0.44
N ARG A 122 11.45 -20.43 1.35
CA ARG A 122 10.82 -20.53 2.68
C ARG A 122 11.07 -19.30 3.54
N VAL A 123 12.27 -18.72 3.50
CA VAL A 123 12.61 -17.49 4.25
C VAL A 123 11.75 -16.32 3.77
N PHE A 124 11.63 -16.11 2.46
CA PHE A 124 10.77 -15.06 1.89
C PHE A 124 9.30 -15.27 2.26
N TRP A 125 8.81 -16.51 2.15
CA TRP A 125 7.45 -16.86 2.53
C TRP A 125 7.20 -16.59 4.02
N LEU A 126 8.09 -17.05 4.91
CA LEU A 126 7.97 -16.88 6.37
C LEU A 126 7.93 -15.39 6.74
N MET A 127 8.82 -14.58 6.15
CA MET A 127 8.81 -13.13 6.35
C MET A 127 7.49 -12.51 5.91
N CYS A 128 6.96 -12.92 4.75
CA CYS A 128 5.68 -12.44 4.26
C CYS A 128 4.51 -12.86 5.18
N ALA A 129 4.50 -14.10 5.65
CA ALA A 129 3.48 -14.64 6.54
C ALA A 129 3.47 -13.93 7.89
N VAL A 130 4.64 -13.82 8.56
CA VAL A 130 4.78 -13.14 9.86
C VAL A 130 4.37 -11.68 9.76
N THR A 131 4.91 -10.96 8.77
CA THR A 131 4.54 -9.55 8.61
C THR A 131 3.06 -9.41 8.28
N THR A 132 2.47 -10.29 7.47
CA THR A 132 1.02 -10.27 7.18
C THR A 132 0.20 -10.51 8.44
N GLY A 133 0.61 -11.41 9.33
CA GLY A 133 0.01 -11.56 10.66
C GLY A 133 -0.01 -10.26 11.45
N ILE A 134 1.11 -9.54 11.51
CA ILE A 134 1.17 -8.21 12.15
C ILE A 134 0.23 -7.22 11.45
N GLY A 135 0.17 -7.25 10.11
CA GLY A 135 -0.72 -6.42 9.32
C GLY A 135 -2.21 -6.69 9.60
N ILE A 136 -2.59 -7.94 9.86
CA ILE A 136 -3.95 -8.34 10.24
C ILE A 136 -4.30 -7.77 11.62
N ILE A 137 -3.42 -7.94 12.61
CA ILE A 137 -3.63 -7.42 13.98
C ILE A 137 -3.82 -5.90 13.93
N LEU A 138 -2.93 -5.20 13.22
CA LEU A 138 -3.03 -3.75 13.06
C LEU A 138 -4.24 -3.31 12.24
N GLY A 139 -4.62 -4.09 11.22
CA GLY A 139 -5.79 -3.80 10.39
C GLY A 139 -7.12 -3.98 11.13
N PHE A 140 -7.13 -4.79 12.19
CA PHE A 140 -8.29 -4.95 13.07
C PHE A 140 -8.46 -3.74 14.01
N ILE A 141 -7.34 -3.27 14.61
CA ILE A 141 -7.33 -2.16 15.58
C ILE A 141 -7.44 -0.79 14.88
N TYR A 142 -6.63 -0.57 13.85
CA TYR A 142 -6.53 0.66 13.07
C TYR A 142 -7.09 0.47 11.67
N LYS A 143 -6.83 1.41 10.75
CA LYS A 143 -7.18 1.24 9.33
C LYS A 143 -6.54 -0.03 8.72
N PRO A 144 -7.21 -0.71 7.78
CA PRO A 144 -6.70 -1.94 7.16
C PRO A 144 -5.32 -1.82 6.50
N ARG A 145 -4.92 -0.61 6.04
CA ARG A 145 -3.62 -0.37 5.40
C ARG A 145 -2.56 0.23 6.34
N THR A 146 -2.75 0.12 7.65
CA THR A 146 -1.78 0.66 8.63
C THR A 146 -0.37 0.11 8.43
N TRP A 147 -0.23 -1.18 8.09
CA TRP A 147 1.09 -1.77 7.77
C TRP A 147 1.82 -1.03 6.64
N CYS A 148 1.09 -0.54 5.63
CA CYS A 148 1.68 0.17 4.50
C CYS A 148 2.32 1.51 4.89
N SER A 149 2.04 2.06 6.08
CA SER A 149 2.66 3.31 6.52
C SER A 149 4.11 3.13 6.95
N PHE A 150 4.53 1.94 7.37
CA PHE A 150 5.90 1.68 7.85
C PHE A 150 6.52 0.40 7.28
N CYS A 151 5.91 -0.21 6.26
CA CYS A 151 6.50 -1.38 5.63
C CYS A 151 7.85 -1.05 4.95
N PRO A 152 8.80 -1.99 4.89
CA PRO A 152 10.12 -1.76 4.33
C PRO A 152 10.04 -1.31 2.86
N VAL A 153 9.25 -2.01 2.03
CA VAL A 153 9.05 -1.67 0.62
C VAL A 153 8.46 -0.27 0.46
N GLY A 154 7.41 0.07 1.21
CA GLY A 154 6.79 1.39 1.14
C GLY A 154 7.75 2.50 1.60
N THR A 155 8.61 2.21 2.57
CA THR A 155 9.67 3.13 3.02
C THR A 155 10.70 3.35 1.91
N MET A 156 11.16 2.29 1.25
CA MET A 156 12.04 2.40 0.07
C MET A 156 11.38 3.23 -1.04
N GLN A 157 10.11 2.96 -1.37
CA GLN A 157 9.37 3.72 -2.38
C GLN A 157 9.16 5.20 -2.00
N LYS A 158 9.14 5.55 -0.71
CA LYS A 158 9.10 6.94 -0.26
C LYS A 158 10.40 7.68 -0.58
N ILE A 159 11.51 7.01 -0.29
CA ILE A 159 12.86 7.56 -0.44
C ILE A 159 13.16 7.73 -1.93
N ILE A 160 12.85 6.70 -2.72
CA ILE A 160 13.09 6.66 -4.16
C ILE A 160 12.10 7.56 -4.91
N GLY A 161 10.81 7.48 -4.58
CA GLY A 161 9.72 8.15 -5.30
C GLY A 161 9.42 9.58 -4.84
N ARG A 162 10.40 10.30 -4.27
CA ARG A 162 10.22 11.61 -3.63
C ARG A 162 9.66 12.70 -4.56
N HIS A 163 9.79 12.54 -5.88
CA HIS A 163 9.39 13.51 -6.91
C HIS A 163 8.03 13.23 -7.57
N SER A 164 7.20 12.36 -7.00
CA SER A 164 6.05 11.82 -7.73
C SER A 164 4.77 12.65 -7.54
N THR A 165 4.06 12.94 -8.65
CA THR A 165 2.86 13.80 -8.78
C THR A 165 1.99 13.96 -7.52
N ASN A 166 1.81 15.23 -7.15
CA ASN A 166 1.09 15.68 -5.96
C ASN A 166 -0.42 15.84 -6.25
N ILE A 167 -1.24 15.76 -5.21
CA ILE A 167 -2.67 16.08 -5.31
C ILE A 167 -2.80 17.61 -5.27
N GLN A 168 -3.55 18.17 -6.22
CA GLN A 168 -3.90 19.59 -6.23
C GLN A 168 -5.27 19.79 -5.60
N ILE A 169 -5.41 20.89 -4.86
CA ILE A 169 -6.66 21.26 -4.19
C ILE A 169 -7.12 22.62 -4.72
N ASP A 170 -8.31 22.66 -5.28
CA ASP A 170 -8.99 23.92 -5.59
C ASP A 170 -9.57 24.51 -4.30
N LYS A 171 -8.97 25.61 -3.83
CA LYS A 171 -9.37 26.31 -2.60
C LYS A 171 -10.78 26.90 -2.70
N ASN A 172 -11.25 27.24 -3.91
CA ASN A 172 -12.58 27.83 -4.10
C ASN A 172 -13.69 26.79 -3.96
N LEU A 173 -13.41 25.54 -4.34
CA LEU A 173 -14.37 24.44 -4.24
C LEU A 173 -14.27 23.66 -2.91
N CYS A 174 -13.15 23.81 -2.19
CA CYS A 174 -12.91 23.07 -0.95
C CYS A 174 -13.66 23.66 0.25
N LEU A 175 -14.50 22.86 0.90
CA LEU A 175 -15.25 23.23 2.11
C LEU A 175 -14.56 22.81 3.42
N ASN A 176 -13.29 22.39 3.38
CA ASN A 176 -12.53 21.91 4.56
C ASN A 176 -13.23 20.80 5.39
N CYS A 177 -14.07 19.99 4.76
CA CYS A 177 -14.90 18.96 5.41
C CYS A 177 -14.15 17.71 5.92
N LYS A 178 -12.84 17.58 5.67
CA LYS A 178 -11.97 16.43 6.07
C LYS A 178 -12.41 15.03 5.61
N VAL A 179 -13.37 14.92 4.70
CA VAL A 179 -13.83 13.62 4.15
C VAL A 179 -12.69 12.88 3.45
N CYS A 180 -11.83 13.59 2.73
CA CYS A 180 -10.67 13.03 2.04
C CYS A 180 -9.68 12.36 3.01
N GLU A 181 -9.42 12.97 4.17
CA GLU A 181 -8.54 12.44 5.22
C GLU A 181 -9.14 11.21 5.90
N LYS A 182 -10.44 11.27 6.24
CA LYS A 182 -11.16 10.15 6.87
C LYS A 182 -11.23 8.90 5.99
N LYS A 183 -11.31 9.09 4.66
CA LYS A 183 -11.32 8.02 3.65
C LYS A 183 -9.90 7.59 3.24
N CYS A 184 -8.86 8.32 3.60
CA CYS A 184 -7.49 7.96 3.29
C CYS A 184 -7.11 6.66 4.05
N PRO A 185 -6.65 5.61 3.36
CA PRO A 185 -6.39 4.31 3.99
C PRO A 185 -5.19 4.33 4.95
N ILE A 186 -4.35 5.36 4.87
CA ILE A 186 -3.17 5.57 5.74
C ILE A 186 -3.24 6.91 6.52
N ASN A 187 -4.40 7.55 6.55
CA ASN A 187 -4.67 8.78 7.30
C ASN A 187 -3.63 9.89 7.03
N ILE A 188 -3.37 10.19 5.75
CA ILE A 188 -2.58 11.39 5.40
C ILE A 188 -3.43 12.62 5.68
N ASP A 189 -2.79 13.62 6.27
CA ASP A 189 -3.37 14.94 6.47
C ASP A 189 -3.22 15.73 5.16
N ILE A 190 -4.34 15.90 4.46
CA ILE A 190 -4.39 16.46 3.11
C ILE A 190 -4.55 17.98 3.20
N LEU A 191 -5.26 18.47 4.22
CA LEU A 191 -5.59 19.89 4.37
C LEU A 191 -4.49 20.69 5.07
N SER A 192 -3.70 20.12 5.99
CA SER A 192 -2.58 20.82 6.62
C SER A 192 -1.36 20.97 5.70
N THR A 193 -1.22 20.10 4.70
CA THR A 193 -0.14 20.16 3.70
C THR A 193 -0.35 21.31 2.70
N VAL A 194 -1.51 21.97 2.73
CA VAL A 194 -1.96 23.06 1.81
C VAL A 194 -1.28 24.41 2.06
N LYS A 195 -0.36 24.50 3.03
CA LYS A 195 0.43 25.73 3.23
C LYS A 195 1.35 26.03 2.02
N GLU A 196 1.66 25.03 1.21
CA GLU A 196 2.27 25.20 -0.11
C GLU A 196 1.35 24.50 -1.12
N THR A 197 1.25 25.02 -2.34
CA THR A 197 0.29 24.64 -3.40
C THR A 197 0.41 23.20 -3.93
N GLU A 198 1.13 22.33 -3.23
CA GLU A 198 1.28 20.92 -3.56
C GLU A 198 1.15 20.07 -2.29
N VAL A 199 0.26 19.09 -2.30
CA VAL A 199 0.23 18.06 -1.25
C VAL A 199 1.48 17.19 -1.40
N THR A 200 2.59 17.60 -0.78
CA THR A 200 3.87 16.85 -0.65
C THR A 200 3.75 15.67 0.31
N GLY A 201 2.69 14.88 0.13
CA GLY A 201 2.57 13.59 0.77
C GLY A 201 3.45 12.61 0.02
N SER A 202 4.76 12.60 0.28
CA SER A 202 5.64 11.46 -0.10
C SER A 202 5.11 10.11 0.41
N ASP A 203 4.16 10.16 1.35
CA ASP A 203 3.43 9.02 1.84
C ASP A 203 2.23 8.57 1.00
N CYS A 204 1.73 9.37 0.05
CA CYS A 204 0.53 9.12 -0.74
C CYS A 204 0.62 7.82 -1.55
N LEU A 205 -0.33 6.90 -1.34
CA LEU A 205 -0.38 5.62 -2.07
C LEU A 205 -0.90 5.74 -3.51
N LYS A 206 -1.31 6.94 -3.94
CA LYS A 206 -1.90 7.20 -5.25
C LYS A 206 -3.11 6.32 -5.61
N CYS A 207 -4.02 6.14 -4.66
CA CYS A 207 -5.20 5.27 -4.80
C CYS A 207 -6.46 5.98 -5.31
N SER A 208 -6.43 7.30 -5.53
CA SER A 208 -7.56 8.13 -5.99
C SER A 208 -8.82 8.11 -5.10
N LEU A 209 -8.75 7.55 -3.89
CA LEU A 209 -9.90 7.49 -2.98
C LEU A 209 -10.33 8.88 -2.51
N CYS A 210 -9.39 9.78 -2.23
CA CYS A 210 -9.71 11.15 -1.84
C CYS A 210 -10.44 11.93 -2.95
N ILE A 211 -9.99 11.81 -4.19
CA ILE A 211 -10.58 12.46 -5.37
C ILE A 211 -12.00 11.92 -5.61
N SER A 212 -12.16 10.59 -5.61
CA SER A 212 -13.47 9.96 -5.88
C SER A 212 -14.52 10.18 -4.79
N GLN A 213 -14.11 10.42 -3.55
CA GLN A 213 -15.01 10.62 -2.41
C GLN A 213 -15.26 12.10 -2.09
N CYS A 214 -14.63 13.04 -2.81
CA CYS A 214 -14.82 14.46 -2.58
C CYS A 214 -16.22 14.91 -3.08
N PRO A 215 -17.10 15.44 -2.22
CA PRO A 215 -18.46 15.81 -2.62
C PRO A 215 -18.50 16.97 -3.62
N LYS A 216 -17.54 17.90 -3.52
CA LYS A 216 -17.41 19.07 -4.41
C LYS A 216 -16.39 18.89 -5.53
N LYS A 217 -15.77 17.70 -5.65
CA LYS A 217 -14.72 17.40 -6.63
C LYS A 217 -13.56 18.42 -6.64
N ALA A 218 -13.22 18.97 -5.49
CA ALA A 218 -12.17 19.98 -5.32
C ALA A 218 -10.73 19.42 -5.42
N LEU A 219 -10.57 18.12 -5.68
CA LEU A 219 -9.27 17.42 -5.66
C LEU A 219 -8.99 16.83 -7.05
N SER A 220 -7.79 17.07 -7.57
CA SER A 220 -7.30 16.52 -8.85
C SER A 220 -5.87 16.00 -8.72
N TRP A 221 -5.43 15.20 -9.71
CA TRP A 221 -4.00 14.89 -9.87
C TRP A 221 -3.30 16.10 -10.46
N GLY A 222 -2.19 16.53 -9.85
CA GLY A 222 -1.31 17.52 -10.46
C GLY A 222 -0.65 16.96 -11.71
N SER A 223 -0.66 17.78 -12.76
CA SER A 223 0.04 17.55 -14.03
C SER A 223 1.54 17.69 -13.87
#